data_AF-A0A4Q0MJ10-F1
#
_entry.id   AF-A0A4Q0MJ10-F1
#
_cell.length_a   1.000
_cell.length_b   1.000
_cell.length_c   1.000
_cell.angle_alpha   90.00
_cell.angle_beta   90.00
_cell.angle_gamma   90.00
#
_symmetry.space_group_name_H-M   'P 1'
#
loop_
_entity.id
_entity.type
_entity.pdbx_description
1 polymer ?
#
loop_
_entity_poly.entity_id
_entity_poly.type
_entity_poly.pdbx_seq_one_letter_code
_entity_poly.pdbx_strand_id
1 'polypeptide(L)'
;MRLDLLRGLNAARAERRAVVVATELKSGAQRLVLDPAGDPLAGEIEKAVRLGRSGVVDTAEGPVFLNVHRPSPRLVILGAVHVAQALAPMAAAAGHAVTVLDPREAFAAPERFPGVEVVAEWPDVALPRLGLDPFTAFAALTHDPKIDDPGLVEALAKGCFYVGA
;
A
#
# COMPACT_ATOMS: atom_id res chain seq x y z
N MET A 1 -23.16 8.54 10.07
CA MET A 1 -22.82 8.01 8.73
C MET A 1 -23.90 7.03 8.31
N ARG A 2 -24.39 7.11 7.07
CA ARG A 2 -25.43 6.19 6.57
C ARG A 2 -24.89 4.76 6.44
N LEU A 3 -25.76 3.75 6.61
CA LEU A 3 -25.36 2.33 6.69
C LEU A 3 -24.79 1.79 5.37
N ASP A 4 -25.32 2.22 4.24
CA ASP A 4 -24.83 1.95 2.89
C ASP A 4 -23.38 2.43 2.70
N LEU A 5 -23.08 3.67 3.10
CA LEU A 5 -21.73 4.22 3.04
C LEU A 5 -20.75 3.44 3.93
N LEU A 6 -21.20 3.01 5.12
CA LEU A 6 -20.39 2.20 6.02
C LEU A 6 -20.05 0.84 5.43
N ARG A 7 -21.03 0.18 4.79
CA ARG A 7 -20.80 -1.10 4.10
C ARG A 7 -19.80 -0.94 2.95
N GLY A 8 -19.96 0.09 2.13
CA GLY A 8 -19.02 0.37 1.03
C GLY A 8 -17.60 0.69 1.53
N LEU A 9 -17.48 1.48 2.60
CA LEU A 9 -16.19 1.76 3.24
C LEU A 9 -15.52 0.49 3.77
N ASN A 10 -16.28 -0.39 4.44
CA ASN A 10 -15.75 -1.63 4.97
C ASN A 10 -15.34 -2.61 3.86
N ALA A 11 -16.09 -2.68 2.77
CA ALA A 11 -15.72 -3.48 1.59
C ALA A 11 -14.39 -2.99 0.99
N ALA A 12 -14.25 -1.68 0.75
CA ALA A 12 -13.01 -1.10 0.24
C ALA A 12 -11.81 -1.37 1.16
N ARG A 13 -12.01 -1.30 2.49
CA ARG A 13 -10.96 -1.65 3.46
C ARG A 13 -10.55 -3.11 3.38
N ALA A 14 -11.51 -4.02 3.27
CA ALA A 14 -11.24 -5.45 3.13
C ALA A 14 -10.47 -5.77 1.83
N GLU A 15 -10.77 -5.05 0.75
CA GLU A 15 -10.11 -5.16 -0.56
C GLU A 15 -8.79 -4.40 -0.66
N ARG A 16 -8.33 -3.76 0.45
CA ARG A 16 -7.15 -2.89 0.45
C ARG A 16 -7.20 -1.81 -0.64
N ARG A 17 -8.36 -1.22 -0.86
CA ARG A 17 -8.58 -0.10 -1.78
C ARG A 17 -8.68 1.21 -1.00
N ALA A 18 -7.99 2.26 -1.46
CA ALA A 18 -8.21 3.59 -0.89
C ALA A 18 -9.60 4.11 -1.25
N VAL A 19 -10.20 4.81 -0.29
CA VAL A 19 -11.55 5.36 -0.42
C VAL A 19 -11.65 6.64 0.38
N VAL A 20 -12.39 7.61 -0.15
CA VAL A 20 -12.65 8.88 0.52
C VAL A 20 -14.12 9.01 0.84
N VAL A 21 -14.44 9.39 2.07
CA VAL A 21 -15.78 9.87 2.42
C VAL A 21 -15.75 11.38 2.34
N ALA A 22 -16.34 11.94 1.30
CA ALA A 22 -16.51 13.38 1.17
C ALA A 22 -17.77 13.81 1.91
N THR A 23 -17.64 14.78 2.80
CA THR A 23 -18.74 15.33 3.61
C THR A 23 -18.85 16.82 3.35
N GLU A 24 -19.97 17.25 2.78
CA GLU A 24 -20.31 18.68 2.66
C GLU A 24 -20.60 19.23 4.06
N LEU A 25 -19.82 20.22 4.51
CA LEU A 25 -19.94 20.70 5.89
C LEU A 25 -21.18 21.57 6.15
N LYS A 26 -21.78 22.15 5.10
CA LYS A 26 -23.01 22.93 5.21
C LYS A 26 -24.26 22.06 5.37
N SER A 27 -24.37 21.00 4.58
CA SER A 27 -25.55 20.14 4.50
C SER A 27 -25.43 18.87 5.34
N GLY A 28 -24.20 18.45 5.65
CA GLY A 28 -23.89 17.13 6.21
C GLY A 28 -24.03 15.99 5.19
N ALA A 29 -24.28 16.29 3.91
CA ALA A 29 -24.39 15.28 2.87
C ALA A 29 -23.06 14.54 2.70
N GLN A 30 -23.14 13.22 2.57
CA GLN A 30 -21.97 12.35 2.47
C GLN A 30 -22.05 11.50 1.21
N ARG A 31 -20.90 11.34 0.55
CA ARG A 31 -20.72 10.40 -0.56
C ARG A 31 -19.40 9.66 -0.41
N LEU A 32 -19.41 8.41 -0.87
CA LEU A 32 -18.23 7.55 -0.92
C LEU A 32 -17.59 7.68 -2.30
N VAL A 33 -16.28 7.93 -2.34
CA VAL A 33 -15.50 8.03 -3.59
C VAL A 33 -14.48 6.91 -3.60
N LEU A 34 -14.71 5.93 -4.47
CA LEU A 34 -13.81 4.79 -4.72
C LEU A 34 -12.89 5.04 -5.92
N ASP A 35 -13.36 5.87 -6.85
CA ASP A 35 -12.64 6.32 -8.02
C ASP A 35 -12.90 7.83 -8.16
N PRO A 36 -11.87 8.68 -8.06
CA PRO A 36 -12.03 10.12 -8.22
C PRO A 36 -12.34 10.52 -9.67
N ALA A 37 -12.19 9.64 -10.65
CA ALA A 37 -12.47 9.96 -12.05
C ALA A 37 -13.93 10.43 -12.23
N GLY A 38 -14.09 11.68 -12.68
CA GLY A 38 -15.39 12.32 -12.87
C GLY A 38 -15.99 12.96 -11.61
N ASP A 39 -15.33 12.91 -10.45
CA ASP A 39 -15.72 13.70 -9.28
C ASP A 39 -15.29 15.18 -9.48
N PRO A 40 -16.13 16.16 -9.09
CA PRO A 40 -15.76 17.58 -9.16
C PRO A 40 -14.48 17.93 -8.37
N LEU A 41 -14.11 17.11 -7.37
CA LEU A 41 -12.92 17.28 -6.55
C LEU A 41 -11.83 16.23 -6.85
N ALA A 42 -11.81 15.69 -8.07
CA ALA A 42 -10.90 14.60 -8.45
C ALA A 42 -9.44 14.88 -8.06
N GLY A 43 -8.90 16.05 -8.41
CA GLY A 43 -7.49 16.39 -8.17
C GLY A 43 -7.15 16.51 -6.68
N GLU A 44 -8.07 17.05 -5.89
CA GLU A 44 -7.95 17.26 -4.45
C GLU A 44 -8.08 15.94 -3.71
N ILE A 45 -8.99 15.07 -4.16
CA ILE A 45 -9.14 13.70 -3.66
C ILE A 45 -7.88 12.89 -3.97
N GLU A 46 -7.38 12.91 -5.20
CA GLU A 46 -6.14 12.23 -5.58
C GLU A 46 -4.95 12.71 -4.75
N LYS A 47 -4.81 14.03 -4.57
CA LYS A 47 -3.78 14.62 -3.71
C LYS A 47 -3.92 14.17 -2.27
N ALA A 48 -5.13 14.17 -1.71
CA ALA A 48 -5.41 13.77 -0.34
C ALA A 48 -5.10 12.28 -0.11
N VAL A 49 -5.49 11.41 -1.06
CA VAL A 49 -5.19 9.97 -1.04
C VAL A 49 -3.68 9.73 -1.13
N ARG A 50 -2.99 10.38 -2.06
CA ARG A 50 -1.54 10.24 -2.24
C ARG A 50 -0.75 10.67 -1.00
N LEU A 51 -1.16 11.76 -0.36
CA LEU A 51 -0.53 12.24 0.88
C LEU A 51 -0.98 11.45 2.12
N GLY A 52 -2.07 10.69 2.01
CA GLY A 52 -2.70 10.00 3.13
C GLY A 52 -3.21 10.95 4.21
N ARG A 53 -3.67 12.15 3.83
CA ARG A 53 -4.11 13.21 4.75
C ARG A 53 -5.55 13.60 4.48
N SER A 54 -6.37 13.51 5.53
CA SER A 54 -7.72 14.08 5.55
C SER A 54 -7.66 15.59 5.72
N GLY A 55 -8.63 16.31 5.17
CA GLY A 55 -8.63 17.77 5.21
C GLY A 55 -9.90 18.40 4.63
N VAL A 56 -10.01 19.71 4.77
CA VAL A 56 -11.11 20.50 4.19
C VAL A 56 -10.63 21.12 2.88
N VAL A 57 -11.51 21.12 1.89
CA VAL A 57 -11.34 21.78 0.59
C VAL A 57 -12.48 22.77 0.42
N ASP A 58 -12.16 24.00 0.03
CA ASP A 58 -13.16 25.01 -0.28
C ASP A 58 -13.65 24.88 -1.72
N THR A 59 -14.98 24.76 -1.90
CA THR A 59 -15.63 24.73 -3.22
C THR A 59 -16.59 25.93 -3.36
N ALA A 60 -17.10 26.18 -4.57
CA ALA A 60 -18.08 27.24 -4.81
C ALA A 60 -19.37 27.03 -4.00
N GLU A 61 -19.77 25.78 -3.79
CA GLU A 61 -20.97 25.38 -3.03
C GLU A 61 -20.72 25.41 -1.52
N GLY A 62 -19.47 25.24 -1.06
CA GLY A 62 -19.06 25.37 0.34
C GLY A 62 -17.88 24.46 0.70
N PRO A 63 -17.44 24.47 1.96
CA PRO A 63 -16.34 23.61 2.39
C PRO A 63 -16.76 22.14 2.44
N VAL A 64 -15.92 21.27 1.88
CA VAL A 64 -16.08 19.81 1.87
C VAL A 64 -14.93 19.18 2.64
N PHE A 65 -15.25 18.34 3.63
CA PHE A 65 -14.26 17.54 4.35
C PHE A 65 -14.02 16.21 3.63
N LEU A 66 -12.78 15.98 3.23
CA LEU A 66 -12.30 14.73 2.64
C LEU A 66 -11.72 13.86 3.75
N ASN A 67 -12.46 12.80 4.12
CA ASN A 67 -11.99 11.81 5.07
C ASN A 67 -11.35 10.63 4.33
N VAL A 68 -10.02 10.59 4.32
CA VAL A 68 -9.22 9.62 3.57
C VAL A 68 -9.04 8.34 4.36
N HIS A 69 -9.41 7.21 3.76
CA HIS A 69 -9.13 5.87 4.27
C HIS A 69 -8.25 5.14 3.27
N ARG A 70 -7.01 4.84 3.66
CA ARG A 70 -6.06 4.09 2.84
C ARG A 70 -5.57 2.86 3.59
N PRO A 71 -5.17 1.78 2.88
CA PRO A 71 -4.53 0.64 3.51
C PRO A 71 -3.25 1.01 4.24
N SER A 72 -2.91 0.26 5.28
CA SER A 72 -1.59 0.34 5.90
C SER A 72 -0.50 0.02 4.87
N PRO A 73 0.59 0.80 4.83
CA PRO A 73 1.66 0.57 3.88
C PRO A 73 2.37 -0.75 4.18
N ARG A 74 2.75 -1.46 3.12
CA ARG A 74 3.57 -2.67 3.20
C ARG A 74 4.95 -2.41 2.62
N LEU A 75 5.93 -3.20 3.03
CA LEU A 75 7.23 -3.30 2.38
C LEU A 75 7.53 -4.77 2.09
N VAL A 76 7.69 -5.10 0.81
CA VAL A 76 8.21 -6.41 0.38
C VAL A 76 9.67 -6.22 0.02
N ILE A 77 10.55 -6.94 0.73
CA ILE A 77 11.99 -6.95 0.47
C ILE A 77 12.32 -8.25 -0.25
N LEU A 78 12.70 -8.16 -1.51
CA LEU A 78 13.20 -9.28 -2.28
C LEU A 78 14.72 -9.38 -2.10
N GLY A 79 15.17 -10.44 -1.43
CA GLY A 79 16.55 -10.68 -1.07
C GLY A 79 16.80 -10.59 0.42
N ALA A 80 17.05 -11.74 1.06
CA ALA A 80 17.34 -11.89 2.47
C ALA A 80 18.85 -11.66 2.76
N VAL A 81 19.43 -10.62 2.15
CA VAL A 81 20.85 -10.25 2.32
C VAL A 81 21.09 -9.45 3.60
N HIS A 82 22.34 -9.08 3.91
CA HIS A 82 22.68 -8.31 5.12
C HIS A 82 21.98 -6.95 5.19
N VAL A 83 21.81 -6.28 4.04
CA VAL A 83 21.07 -5.00 3.97
C VAL A 83 19.62 -5.18 4.41
N ALA A 84 18.97 -6.29 4.05
CA ALA A 84 17.60 -6.58 4.44
C ALA A 84 17.45 -6.74 5.97
N GLN A 85 18.45 -7.31 6.65
CA GLN A 85 18.41 -7.46 8.12
C GLN A 85 18.42 -6.12 8.85
N ALA A 86 19.07 -5.10 8.28
CA ALA A 86 19.04 -3.74 8.82
C ALA A 86 17.77 -2.98 8.40
N LEU A 87 17.35 -3.14 7.15
CA LEU A 87 16.19 -2.43 6.60
C LEU A 87 14.87 -2.90 7.23
N ALA A 88 14.68 -4.20 7.41
CA ALA A 88 13.42 -4.77 7.89
C ALA A 88 12.95 -4.20 9.24
N PRO A 89 13.78 -4.15 10.31
CA PRO A 89 13.37 -3.57 11.57
C PRO A 89 13.16 -2.04 11.49
N MET A 90 13.94 -1.33 10.67
CA MET A 90 13.73 0.12 10.46
C MET A 90 12.37 0.39 9.81
N ALA A 91 12.01 -0.39 8.79
CA ALA A 91 10.73 -0.27 8.10
C ALA A 91 9.55 -0.66 9.01
N ALA A 92 9.70 -1.73 9.80
CA ALA A 92 8.70 -2.14 10.79
C ALA A 92 8.49 -1.04 11.86
N ALA A 93 9.58 -0.45 12.37
CA ALA A 93 9.51 0.67 13.32
C ALA A 93 8.85 1.92 12.72
N ALA A 94 8.98 2.13 11.40
CA ALA A 94 8.28 3.19 10.66
C ALA A 94 6.80 2.86 10.37
N GLY A 95 6.29 1.70 10.80
CA GLY A 95 4.89 1.31 10.67
C GLY A 95 4.53 0.56 9.39
N HIS A 96 5.52 0.04 8.65
CA HIS A 96 5.26 -0.84 7.52
C HIS A 96 5.03 -2.29 7.99
N ALA A 97 4.07 -2.99 7.37
CA ALA A 97 4.05 -4.44 7.44
C ALA A 97 5.11 -4.99 6.49
N VAL A 98 6.14 -5.65 7.05
CA VAL A 98 7.33 -6.08 6.31
C VAL A 98 7.28 -7.58 6.03
N THR A 99 7.56 -7.94 4.78
CA THR A 99 7.79 -9.33 4.36
C THR A 99 9.12 -9.41 3.65
N VAL A 100 9.96 -10.38 4.02
CA VAL A 100 11.23 -10.69 3.35
C VAL A 100 11.03 -11.94 2.52
N LEU A 101 11.40 -11.88 1.24
CA LEU A 101 11.26 -12.95 0.26
C LEU A 101 12.64 -13.28 -0.30
N ASP A 102 13.06 -14.55 -0.27
CA ASP A 102 14.27 -15.00 -0.95
C ASP A 102 14.17 -16.50 -1.25
N PRO A 103 14.31 -16.95 -2.52
CA PRO A 103 14.22 -18.38 -2.83
C PRO A 103 15.39 -19.20 -2.27
N ARG A 104 16.45 -18.56 -1.79
CA ARG A 104 17.62 -19.24 -1.21
C ARG A 104 17.38 -19.46 0.27
N GLU A 105 16.96 -20.68 0.64
CA GLU A 105 16.63 -21.08 2.02
C GLU A 105 17.70 -20.71 3.05
N ALA A 106 18.99 -20.85 2.69
CA ALA A 106 20.11 -20.48 3.56
C ALA A 106 20.09 -18.99 3.97
N PHE A 107 19.51 -18.13 3.12
CA PHE A 107 19.31 -16.72 3.43
C PHE A 107 17.95 -16.47 4.09
N ALA A 108 16.89 -17.13 3.63
CA ALA A 108 15.52 -16.96 4.16
C ALA A 108 15.28 -17.68 5.51
N ALA A 109 16.25 -17.61 6.43
CA ALA A 109 16.14 -18.18 7.78
C ALA A 109 15.39 -17.22 8.73
N PRO A 110 14.25 -17.62 9.32
CA PRO A 110 13.46 -16.76 10.21
C PRO A 110 14.23 -16.16 11.39
N GLU A 111 15.25 -16.87 11.89
CA GLU A 111 16.09 -16.43 13.01
C GLU A 111 16.88 -15.16 12.67
N ARG A 112 17.12 -14.89 11.38
CA ARG A 112 17.79 -13.67 10.90
C ARG A 112 16.85 -12.45 10.86
N PHE A 113 15.54 -12.66 10.93
CA PHE A 113 14.50 -11.63 10.78
C PHE A 113 13.42 -11.76 11.86
N PRO A 114 13.78 -11.59 13.16
CA PRO A 114 12.83 -11.75 14.25
C PRO A 114 11.66 -10.76 14.13
N GLY A 115 10.43 -11.29 14.22
CA GLY A 115 9.19 -10.48 14.15
C GLY A 115 8.79 -10.01 12.76
N VAL A 116 9.46 -10.51 11.71
CA VAL A 116 9.18 -10.20 10.31
C VAL A 116 8.77 -11.49 9.60
N GLU A 117 7.82 -11.41 8.68
CA GLU A 117 7.43 -12.55 7.85
C GLU A 117 8.56 -12.87 6.86
N VAL A 118 8.99 -14.12 6.79
CA VAL A 118 10.03 -14.60 5.87
C VAL A 118 9.46 -15.68 4.97
N VAL A 119 9.63 -15.52 3.66
CA VAL A 119 9.13 -16.44 2.64
C VAL A 119 10.31 -16.98 1.84
N ALA A 120 10.51 -18.30 1.90
CA ALA A 120 11.57 -19.01 1.19
C ALA A 120 11.06 -19.59 -0.14
N GLU A 121 10.52 -18.74 -1.01
CA GLU A 121 9.94 -19.13 -2.30
C GLU A 121 10.45 -18.23 -3.43
N TRP A 122 10.27 -18.66 -4.68
CA TRP A 122 10.57 -17.83 -5.84
C TRP A 122 9.54 -16.69 -6.00
N PRO A 123 9.92 -15.54 -6.57
CA PRO A 123 9.04 -14.38 -6.71
C PRO A 123 7.76 -14.64 -7.49
N ASP A 124 7.85 -15.41 -8.57
CA ASP A 124 6.72 -15.81 -9.42
C ASP A 124 5.68 -16.67 -8.66
N VAL A 125 6.09 -17.36 -7.60
CA VAL A 125 5.20 -18.15 -6.74
C VAL A 125 4.64 -17.31 -5.59
N ALA A 126 5.49 -16.55 -4.91
CA ALA A 126 5.12 -15.84 -3.69
C ALA A 126 4.34 -14.54 -3.96
N LEU A 127 4.76 -13.73 -4.93
CA LEU A 127 4.20 -12.39 -5.14
C LEU A 127 2.71 -12.39 -5.52
N PRO A 128 2.18 -13.32 -6.34
CA PRO A 128 0.74 -13.40 -6.60
C PRO A 128 -0.09 -13.62 -5.33
N ARG A 129 0.43 -14.37 -4.36
CA ARG A 129 -0.23 -14.62 -3.06
C ARG A 129 -0.10 -13.44 -2.10
N LEU A 130 1.07 -12.81 -2.05
CA LEU A 130 1.30 -11.60 -1.24
C LEU A 130 0.45 -10.42 -1.75
N GLY A 131 0.11 -10.43 -3.04
CA GLY A 131 -0.86 -9.54 -3.67
C GLY A 131 -0.39 -8.10 -3.63
N LEU A 132 0.69 -7.78 -4.35
CA LEU A 132 1.22 -6.41 -4.43
C LEU A 132 0.14 -5.41 -4.89
N ASP A 133 0.22 -4.19 -4.37
CA ASP A 133 -0.76 -3.14 -4.63
C ASP A 133 -0.10 -1.75 -4.60
N PRO A 134 -0.82 -0.68 -4.98
CA PRO A 134 -0.31 0.69 -4.88
C PRO A 134 0.00 1.21 -3.47
N PHE A 135 -0.22 0.41 -2.42
CA PHE A 135 0.16 0.69 -1.04
C PHE A 135 1.33 -0.17 -0.56
N THR A 136 2.04 -0.78 -1.50
CA THR A 136 3.22 -1.61 -1.26
C THR A 136 4.47 -0.91 -1.80
N ALA A 137 5.49 -0.81 -0.96
CA ALA A 137 6.86 -0.55 -1.40
C ALA A 137 7.53 -1.88 -1.71
N PHE A 138 8.35 -1.90 -2.75
CA PHE A 138 9.13 -3.07 -3.17
C PHE A 138 10.61 -2.70 -3.22
N ALA A 139 11.46 -3.52 -2.61
CA ALA A 139 12.91 -3.36 -2.63
C ALA A 139 13.58 -4.65 -3.08
N ALA A 140 14.20 -4.65 -4.26
CA ALA A 140 15.04 -5.73 -4.75
C ALA A 140 16.48 -5.52 -4.26
N LEU A 141 17.04 -6.49 -3.56
CA LEU A 141 18.34 -6.42 -2.91
C LEU A 141 19.22 -7.62 -3.24
N THR A 142 18.82 -8.50 -4.15
CA THR A 142 19.55 -9.74 -4.42
C THR A 142 20.77 -9.51 -5.30
N HIS A 143 20.68 -8.54 -6.22
CA HIS A 143 21.61 -8.32 -7.33
C HIS A 143 21.77 -9.54 -8.25
N ASP A 144 20.79 -10.44 -8.24
CA ASP A 144 20.71 -11.59 -9.15
C ASP A 144 19.51 -11.37 -10.07
N PRO A 145 19.73 -11.07 -11.36
CA PRO A 145 18.64 -10.84 -12.32
C PRO A 145 17.63 -11.99 -12.39
N LYS A 146 18.04 -13.24 -12.08
CA LYS A 146 17.11 -14.39 -12.07
C LYS A 146 16.05 -14.27 -10.98
N ILE A 147 16.36 -13.57 -9.89
CA ILE A 147 15.47 -13.36 -8.77
C ILE A 147 14.84 -11.96 -8.89
N ASP A 148 15.65 -10.92 -9.12
CA ASP A 148 15.19 -9.53 -9.13
C ASP A 148 14.24 -9.23 -10.30
N ASP A 149 14.55 -9.64 -11.53
CA ASP A 149 13.80 -9.23 -12.72
C ASP A 149 12.31 -9.65 -12.64
N PRO A 150 11.95 -10.91 -12.30
CA PRO A 150 10.55 -11.30 -12.13
C PRO A 150 9.84 -10.47 -11.05
N GLY A 151 10.53 -10.16 -9.95
CA GLY A 151 9.96 -9.35 -8.87
C GLY A 151 9.73 -7.90 -9.26
N LEU A 152 10.68 -7.29 -9.96
CA LEU A 152 10.59 -5.92 -10.45
C LEU A 152 9.49 -5.75 -11.50
N VAL A 153 9.37 -6.70 -12.43
CA VAL A 153 8.30 -6.70 -13.44
C VAL A 153 6.93 -6.73 -12.77
N GLU A 154 6.72 -7.64 -11.81
CA GLU A 154 5.45 -7.75 -11.08
C GLU A 154 5.17 -6.48 -10.26
N ALA A 155 6.16 -5.95 -9.53
CA ALA A 155 5.99 -4.74 -8.72
C ALA A 155 5.60 -3.52 -9.55
N LEU A 156 6.21 -3.34 -10.73
CA LEU A 156 5.85 -2.29 -11.67
C LEU A 156 4.45 -2.50 -12.26
N ALA A 157 4.11 -3.73 -12.66
CA ALA A 157 2.80 -4.06 -13.21
C ALA A 157 1.66 -3.85 -12.20
N LYS A 158 1.91 -4.05 -10.90
CA LYS A 158 0.95 -3.82 -9.81
C LYS A 158 0.92 -2.38 -9.30
N GLY A 159 1.78 -1.51 -9.84
CA GLY A 159 1.79 -0.09 -9.51
C GLY A 159 2.21 0.20 -8.06
N CYS A 160 3.12 -0.59 -7.49
CA CYS A 160 3.73 -0.32 -6.19
C CYS A 160 4.17 1.14 -6.08
N PHE A 161 3.88 1.82 -4.95
CA PHE A 161 4.17 3.26 -4.83
C PHE A 161 5.67 3.57 -4.80
N TYR A 162 6.50 2.57 -4.52
CA TYR A 162 7.95 2.64 -4.55
C TYR A 162 8.51 1.31 -5.05
N VAL A 163 9.47 1.38 -5.98
CA VAL A 163 10.25 0.25 -6.47
C VAL A 163 11.71 0.68 -6.46
N GLY A 164 12.53 0.04 -5.62
CA GLY A 164 13.98 0.25 -5.55
C GLY A 164 14.73 -1.04 -5.88
N ALA A 165 15.87 -0.93 -6.57
CA ALA A 165 16.76 -2.01 -6.97
C ALA A 165 18.22 -1.53 -6.97
#